data_AF-A0A820YUC7-F1
#
_entry.id   AF-A0A820YUC7-F1
#
_cell.length_a   1.000
_cell.length_b   1.000
_cell.length_c   1.000
_cell.angle_alpha   90.00
_cell.angle_beta   90.00
_cell.angle_gamma   90.00
#
_symmetry.space_group_name_H-M   'P 1'
#
loop_
_entity.id
_entity.type
_entity.pdbx_description
1 polymer ?
#
loop_
_entity_poly.entity_id
_entity_poly.type
_entity_poly.pdbx_seq_one_letter_code
_entity_poly.pdbx_strand_id
1 'polypeptide(L)'
;GCHTIETREDALVEKFFARFRNHLTLFVLGPSTVARLGIFSFLIYVPSIKKCLHHNFICVLLNDLFGIQVRSGCSCAGPYVLDLLNINDETAGIYAKFITANEKDGLGEIPKIELMKPGFTRFNLSYFASGKEVDYILNAVEFIATDGWKFLSLYTYNPETAVWRARSKSSQNNLSQYHSLRMISYTTGTMEENLEQQQNSDTPPLITNISSDDPIEDARLIANKIPKYVYENICSLKDTPLNIPDKYKDFIWFAIPKDVIPKIVIDFAQIGSTTVPFRPNRDN
;
A
#
# COMPACT_ATOMS: atom_id res chain seq x y z
N GLY A 1 -31.89 -8.60 -17.50
CA GLY A 1 -31.61 -7.94 -18.80
C GLY A 1 -30.65 -6.78 -18.58
N CYS A 2 -30.37 -5.97 -19.61
CA CYS A 2 -29.45 -4.82 -19.52
C CYS A 2 -29.83 -3.84 -18.40
N HIS A 3 -31.11 -3.46 -18.30
CA HIS A 3 -31.59 -2.57 -17.23
C HIS A 3 -31.36 -3.14 -15.81
N THR A 4 -31.49 -4.46 -15.64
CA THR A 4 -31.21 -5.12 -14.36
C THR A 4 -29.74 -5.01 -13.95
N ILE A 5 -28.83 -5.05 -14.93
CA ILE A 5 -27.38 -4.90 -14.70
C ILE A 5 -27.10 -3.46 -14.26
N GLU A 6 -27.65 -2.49 -15.00
CA GLU A 6 -27.51 -1.06 -14.69
C GLU A 6 -28.01 -0.72 -13.28
N THR A 7 -29.24 -1.12 -12.92
CA THR A 7 -29.77 -0.92 -11.55
C THR A 7 -28.87 -1.55 -10.47
N ARG A 8 -28.26 -2.70 -10.79
CA ARG A 8 -27.36 -3.38 -9.86
C ARG A 8 -26.04 -2.63 -9.71
N GLU A 9 -25.46 -2.13 -10.79
CA GLU A 9 -24.24 -1.31 -10.77
C GLU A 9 -24.45 -0.01 -10.00
N ASP A 10 -25.58 0.67 -10.23
CA ASP A 10 -25.95 1.89 -9.50
C ASP A 10 -26.05 1.62 -7.99
N ALA A 11 -26.68 0.51 -7.60
CA ALA A 11 -26.77 0.11 -6.20
C ALA A 11 -25.40 -0.16 -5.55
N LEU A 12 -24.43 -0.68 -6.32
CA LEU A 12 -23.05 -0.89 -5.83
C LEU A 12 -22.30 0.45 -5.67
N VAL A 13 -22.50 1.38 -6.61
CA VAL A 13 -21.95 2.74 -6.54
C VAL A 13 -22.48 3.49 -5.32
N GLU A 14 -23.79 3.48 -5.12
CA GLU A 14 -24.41 4.12 -3.95
C GLU A 14 -23.92 3.50 -2.63
N LYS A 15 -23.83 2.16 -2.56
CA LYS A 15 -23.30 1.47 -1.38
C LYS A 15 -21.85 1.88 -1.07
N PHE A 16 -21.00 1.99 -2.09
CA PHE A 16 -19.62 2.44 -1.93
C PHE A 16 -19.56 3.89 -1.40
N PHE A 17 -20.27 4.82 -2.03
CA PHE A 17 -20.24 6.23 -1.63
C PHE A 17 -20.87 6.48 -0.26
N ALA A 18 -21.94 5.76 0.08
CA ALA A 18 -22.54 5.83 1.41
C ALA A 18 -21.51 5.49 2.51
N ARG A 19 -20.58 4.57 2.23
CA ARG A 19 -19.54 4.15 3.18
C ARG A 19 -18.32 5.07 3.19
N PHE A 20 -17.84 5.49 2.03
CA PHE A 20 -16.51 6.09 1.90
C PHE A 20 -16.47 7.58 1.58
N ARG A 21 -17.59 8.22 1.22
CA ARG A 21 -17.61 9.64 0.79
C ARG A 21 -17.02 10.59 1.83
N ASN A 22 -17.21 10.30 3.11
CA ASN A 22 -16.75 11.14 4.23
C ASN A 22 -15.66 10.46 5.08
N HIS A 23 -14.97 9.45 4.54
CA HIS A 23 -13.94 8.75 5.27
C HIS A 23 -12.73 9.66 5.49
N LEU A 24 -12.25 9.79 6.73
CA LEU A 24 -11.20 10.76 7.09
C LEU A 24 -9.83 10.45 6.46
N THR A 25 -9.55 9.18 6.21
CA THR A 25 -8.26 8.71 5.69
C THR A 25 -8.34 8.22 4.25
N LEU A 26 -9.53 7.93 3.72
CA LEU A 26 -9.69 7.37 2.38
C LEU A 26 -10.26 8.45 1.46
N PHE A 27 -9.45 8.90 0.51
CA PHE A 27 -9.84 9.89 -0.47
C PHE A 27 -10.24 9.21 -1.77
N VAL A 28 -11.54 9.23 -2.08
CA VAL A 28 -12.06 8.76 -3.37
C VAL A 28 -11.74 9.80 -4.44
N LEU A 29 -11.14 9.34 -5.53
CA LEU A 29 -10.78 10.19 -6.66
C LEU A 29 -11.87 10.19 -7.74
N GLY A 30 -12.02 11.34 -8.38
CA GLY A 30 -12.95 11.57 -9.47
C GLY A 30 -14.34 12.02 -9.00
N PRO A 31 -15.22 12.39 -9.93
CA PRO A 31 -16.54 12.92 -9.60
C PRO A 31 -17.42 11.85 -8.92
N SER A 32 -18.15 12.28 -7.90
CA SER A 32 -19.05 11.45 -7.08
C SER A 32 -20.53 11.67 -7.40
N THR A 33 -20.85 12.63 -8.26
CA THR A 33 -22.22 13.09 -8.58
C THR A 33 -22.69 12.71 -9.98
N VAL A 34 -21.80 12.12 -10.81
CA VAL A 34 -22.11 11.71 -12.18
C VAL A 34 -22.35 10.22 -12.25
N ALA A 35 -23.23 9.79 -13.17
CA ALA A 35 -23.41 8.37 -13.49
C ALA A 35 -22.06 7.74 -13.86
N ARG A 36 -21.77 6.58 -13.26
CA ARG A 36 -20.46 5.93 -13.39
C ARG A 36 -20.55 4.43 -13.16
N LEU A 37 -19.58 3.73 -13.71
CA LEU A 37 -19.36 2.32 -13.40
C LEU A 37 -18.82 2.15 -11.97
N GLY A 38 -18.99 0.93 -11.43
CA GLY A 38 -18.48 0.49 -10.12
C GLY A 38 -16.96 0.38 -10.01
N ILE A 39 -16.22 1.20 -10.76
CA ILE A 39 -14.75 1.29 -10.74
C ILE A 39 -14.37 2.46 -9.85
N PHE A 40 -13.64 2.21 -8.77
CA PHE A 40 -13.27 3.23 -7.79
C PHE A 40 -11.76 3.38 -7.71
N SER A 41 -11.30 4.62 -7.76
CA SER A 41 -9.91 5.01 -7.56
C SER A 41 -9.79 5.75 -6.23
N PHE A 42 -8.78 5.46 -5.43
CA PHE A 42 -8.63 6.06 -4.11
C PHE A 42 -7.17 6.20 -3.67
N LEU A 43 -6.97 7.08 -2.70
CA LEU A 43 -5.75 7.24 -1.92
C LEU A 43 -6.05 6.99 -0.44
N ILE A 44 -5.03 6.57 0.30
CA ILE A 44 -5.11 6.46 1.75
C ILE A 44 -4.11 7.44 2.35
N TYR A 45 -4.61 8.43 3.06
CA TYR A 45 -3.82 9.41 3.80
C TYR A 45 -3.71 8.99 5.26
N VAL A 46 -2.52 9.16 5.83
CA VAL A 46 -2.23 8.82 7.22
C VAL A 46 -1.98 10.13 7.97
N PRO A 47 -2.97 10.67 8.71
CA PRO A 47 -2.88 11.98 9.35
C PRO A 47 -1.73 12.09 10.35
N SER A 48 -1.39 10.99 11.03
CA SER A 48 -0.33 10.96 12.06
C SER A 48 1.06 11.27 11.52
N ILE A 49 1.34 10.93 10.25
CA ILE A 49 2.61 11.16 9.56
C ILE A 49 2.51 12.17 8.41
N LYS A 50 1.30 12.68 8.15
CA LYS A 50 0.98 13.63 7.08
C LYS A 50 1.39 13.20 5.67
N LYS A 51 1.33 11.90 5.38
CA LYS A 51 1.67 11.31 4.07
C LYS A 51 0.63 10.28 3.63
N CYS A 52 0.62 9.94 2.35
CA CYS A 52 -0.22 8.88 1.82
C CYS A 52 0.48 7.51 1.88
N LEU A 53 -0.29 6.43 1.87
CA LEU A 53 0.25 5.11 1.56
C LEU A 53 0.53 5.00 0.07
N HIS A 54 1.69 4.43 -0.27
CA HIS A 54 2.06 4.22 -1.67
C HIS A 54 1.08 3.24 -2.35
N HIS A 55 0.62 3.55 -3.56
CA HIS A 55 -0.39 2.74 -4.25
C HIS A 55 0.04 1.28 -4.45
N ASN A 56 1.31 1.01 -4.77
CA ASN A 56 1.84 -0.35 -4.89
C ASN A 56 1.83 -1.09 -3.54
N PHE A 57 2.05 -0.38 -2.42
CA PHE A 57 1.98 -0.99 -1.10
C PHE A 57 0.55 -1.42 -0.76
N ILE A 58 -0.44 -0.56 -1.06
CA ILE A 58 -1.86 -0.89 -0.86
C ILE A 58 -2.24 -2.14 -1.67
N CYS A 59 -1.78 -2.26 -2.93
CA CYS A 59 -1.99 -3.46 -3.75
C CYS A 59 -1.44 -4.73 -3.09
N VAL A 60 -0.17 -4.69 -2.69
CA VAL A 60 0.50 -5.84 -2.06
C VAL A 60 -0.23 -6.22 -0.76
N LEU A 61 -0.61 -5.23 0.04
CA LEU A 61 -1.29 -5.49 1.31
C LEU A 61 -2.69 -6.09 1.14
N LEU A 62 -3.48 -5.61 0.16
CA LEU A 62 -4.79 -6.20 -0.16
C LEU A 62 -4.66 -7.65 -0.64
N ASN A 63 -3.63 -7.94 -1.42
CA ASN A 63 -3.35 -9.29 -1.90
C ASN A 63 -2.93 -10.21 -0.75
N ASP A 64 -1.97 -9.78 0.07
CA ASP A 64 -1.36 -10.64 1.09
C ASP A 64 -2.31 -10.93 2.27
N LEU A 65 -3.15 -9.96 2.65
CA LEU A 65 -4.08 -10.12 3.76
C LEU A 65 -5.42 -10.74 3.33
N PHE A 66 -5.92 -10.37 2.15
CA PHE A 66 -7.31 -10.63 1.77
C PHE A 66 -7.46 -11.40 0.46
N GLY A 67 -6.37 -11.67 -0.26
CA GLY A 67 -6.41 -12.27 -1.60
C GLY A 67 -7.09 -11.38 -2.64
N ILE A 68 -7.26 -10.07 -2.36
CA ILE A 68 -7.97 -9.15 -3.25
C ILE A 68 -6.95 -8.53 -4.21
N GLN A 69 -7.07 -8.91 -5.48
CA GLN A 69 -6.23 -8.35 -6.54
C GLN A 69 -6.78 -7.01 -7.01
N VAL A 70 -6.02 -5.95 -6.79
CA VAL A 70 -6.33 -4.60 -7.26
C VAL A 70 -5.20 -4.05 -8.11
N ARG A 71 -5.49 -3.01 -8.90
CA ARG A 71 -4.49 -2.38 -9.76
C ARG A 71 -4.02 -1.07 -9.15
N SER A 72 -2.74 -0.77 -9.30
CA SER A 72 -2.15 0.50 -8.88
C SER A 72 -1.33 1.14 -9.99
N GLY A 73 -1.05 2.43 -9.82
CA GLY A 73 -0.15 3.21 -10.65
C GLY A 73 -0.85 4.29 -11.46
N CYS A 74 -0.06 5.01 -12.27
CA CYS A 74 -0.61 5.91 -13.25
C CYS A 74 -1.31 5.06 -14.33
N SER A 75 -2.64 5.16 -14.44
CA SER A 75 -3.31 4.58 -15.60
C SER A 75 -2.72 5.19 -16.87
N CYS A 76 -2.78 4.49 -18.01
CA CYS A 76 -2.15 4.83 -19.31
C CYS A 76 -2.49 6.23 -19.89
N ALA A 77 -3.15 7.10 -19.13
CA ALA A 77 -3.39 8.51 -19.38
C ALA A 77 -2.65 9.34 -18.30
N GLY A 78 -1.33 9.52 -18.47
CA GLY A 78 -0.47 10.30 -17.57
C GLY A 78 -1.04 11.68 -17.20
N PRO A 79 -1.49 12.51 -18.18
CA PRO A 79 -2.06 13.83 -17.91
C PRO A 79 -3.29 13.79 -16.99
N TYR A 80 -4.17 12.81 -17.18
CA TYR A 80 -5.36 12.66 -16.34
C TYR A 80 -5.01 12.38 -14.87
N VAL A 81 -3.91 11.65 -14.61
CA VAL A 81 -3.44 11.40 -13.25
C VAL A 81 -2.93 12.68 -12.60
N LEU A 82 -2.26 13.55 -13.36
CA LEU A 82 -1.80 14.84 -12.86
C LEU A 82 -2.99 15.74 -12.49
N ASP A 83 -3.98 15.84 -13.37
CA ASP A 83 -5.21 16.61 -13.13
C ASP A 83 -5.97 16.08 -11.90
N LEU A 84 -6.13 14.75 -11.82
CA LEU A 84 -6.86 14.10 -10.74
C LEU A 84 -6.20 14.28 -9.36
N LEU A 85 -4.86 14.38 -9.34
CA LEU A 85 -4.07 14.63 -8.15
C LEU A 85 -3.78 16.12 -7.93
N ASN A 86 -4.30 16.99 -8.79
CA ASN A 86 -4.07 18.43 -8.76
C ASN A 86 -2.57 18.80 -8.78
N ILE A 87 -1.79 18.08 -9.59
CA ILE A 87 -0.35 18.28 -9.78
C ILE A 87 -0.15 19.28 -10.91
N ASN A 88 0.48 20.42 -10.63
CA ASN A 88 0.81 21.42 -11.64
C ASN A 88 1.98 20.98 -12.54
N ASP A 89 2.15 21.66 -13.68
CA ASP A 89 3.17 21.33 -14.68
C ASP A 89 4.60 21.37 -14.11
N GLU A 90 4.88 22.29 -13.19
CA GLU A 90 6.19 22.41 -12.52
C GLU A 90 6.50 21.16 -11.69
N THR A 91 5.56 20.74 -10.85
CA THR A 91 5.67 19.55 -10.01
C THR A 91 5.71 18.28 -10.86
N ALA A 92 4.92 18.23 -11.94
CA ALA A 92 4.95 17.13 -12.91
C ALA A 92 6.34 17.00 -13.56
N GLY A 93 6.96 18.13 -13.93
CA GLY A 93 8.33 18.17 -14.46
C GLY A 93 9.37 17.66 -13.47
N ILE A 94 9.18 17.89 -12.17
CA ILE A 94 10.03 17.33 -11.11
C ILE A 94 9.87 15.82 -11.00
N TYR A 95 8.63 15.31 -10.97
CA TYR A 95 8.40 13.86 -10.96
C TYR A 95 8.92 13.17 -12.23
N ALA A 96 8.81 13.82 -13.39
CA ALA A 96 9.37 13.30 -14.64
C ALA A 96 10.89 13.11 -14.57
N LYS A 97 11.63 14.01 -13.89
CA LYS A 97 13.08 13.85 -13.69
C LYS A 97 13.43 12.57 -12.93
N PHE A 98 12.65 12.21 -11.90
CA PHE A 98 12.88 10.96 -11.14
C PHE A 98 12.57 9.69 -11.95
N ILE A 99 11.66 9.77 -12.91
CA ILE A 99 11.21 8.62 -13.71
C ILE A 99 12.09 8.43 -14.96
N THR A 100 12.45 9.53 -15.63
CA THR A 100 13.16 9.55 -16.91
C THR A 100 14.68 9.61 -16.76
N ALA A 101 15.22 9.78 -15.54
CA ALA A 101 16.66 9.79 -15.31
C ALA A 101 17.34 8.55 -15.94
N ASN A 102 17.98 8.76 -17.09
CA ASN A 102 18.86 7.81 -17.74
C ASN A 102 20.30 8.24 -17.45
N GLU A 103 21.21 7.27 -17.24
CA GLU A 103 22.64 7.52 -17.06
C GLU A 103 23.28 8.33 -18.22
N LYS A 104 22.61 8.42 -19.38
CA LYS A 104 23.15 8.99 -20.62
C LYS A 104 22.86 10.47 -20.85
N ASP A 105 21.94 11.08 -20.11
CA ASP A 105 21.46 12.44 -20.42
C ASP A 105 22.23 13.56 -19.69
N GLY A 106 23.33 13.24 -19.00
CA GLY A 106 24.22 14.27 -18.40
C GLY A 106 23.61 15.08 -17.25
N LEU A 107 22.33 14.88 -16.90
CA LEU A 107 21.64 15.42 -15.72
C LEU A 107 22.01 14.64 -14.43
N GLY A 108 23.28 14.26 -14.30
CA GLY A 108 23.84 13.25 -13.38
C GLY A 108 23.74 13.50 -11.87
N GLU A 109 22.71 14.17 -11.37
CA GLU A 109 22.49 14.42 -9.94
C GLU A 109 21.39 13.56 -9.30
N ILE A 110 20.47 12.97 -10.08
CA ILE A 110 19.27 12.31 -9.53
C ILE A 110 19.20 10.86 -10.01
N PRO A 111 19.28 9.86 -9.12
CA PRO A 111 19.07 8.47 -9.50
C PRO A 111 17.63 8.25 -9.94
N LYS A 112 17.41 7.27 -10.82
CA LYS A 112 16.06 6.85 -11.21
C LYS A 112 15.34 6.26 -9.99
N ILE A 113 14.21 6.84 -9.62
CA ILE A 113 13.41 6.40 -8.47
C ILE A 113 11.95 6.28 -8.94
N GLU A 114 11.57 5.10 -9.43
CA GLU A 114 10.17 4.82 -9.81
C GLU A 114 9.21 4.99 -8.63
N LEU A 115 9.68 4.82 -7.39
CA LEU A 115 8.85 5.02 -6.19
C LEU A 115 8.32 6.45 -6.04
N MET A 116 8.96 7.44 -6.67
CA MET A 116 8.47 8.84 -6.66
C MET A 116 7.25 9.05 -7.55
N LYS A 117 6.95 8.10 -8.43
CA LYS A 117 5.88 8.22 -9.42
C LYS A 117 4.52 8.35 -8.75
N PRO A 118 3.78 9.46 -8.96
CA PRO A 118 2.46 9.63 -8.38
C PRO A 118 1.45 8.66 -9.01
N GLY A 119 0.48 8.24 -8.21
CA GLY A 119 -0.55 7.32 -8.66
C GLY A 119 -1.57 7.00 -7.56
N PHE A 120 -2.51 6.13 -7.88
CA PHE A 120 -3.59 5.72 -6.98
C PHE A 120 -3.87 4.22 -7.09
N THR A 121 -4.63 3.69 -6.14
CA THR A 121 -5.12 2.33 -6.18
C THR A 121 -6.54 2.33 -6.75
N ARG A 122 -6.86 1.34 -7.60
CA ARG A 122 -8.20 1.17 -8.16
C ARG A 122 -8.68 -0.28 -8.09
N PHE A 123 -9.98 -0.42 -7.85
CA PHE A 123 -10.69 -1.70 -7.87
C PHE A 123 -12.05 -1.56 -8.55
N ASN A 124 -12.66 -2.69 -8.90
CA ASN A 124 -13.97 -2.74 -9.54
C ASN A 124 -14.90 -3.64 -8.74
N LEU A 125 -16.14 -3.20 -8.54
CA LEU A 125 -17.24 -4.02 -8.03
C LEU A 125 -18.08 -4.51 -9.20
N SER A 126 -17.91 -5.78 -9.56
CA SER A 126 -18.68 -6.41 -10.64
C SER A 126 -20.15 -6.57 -10.27
N TYR A 127 -21.06 -6.34 -11.21
CA TYR A 127 -22.51 -6.47 -10.99
C TYR A 127 -22.95 -7.87 -10.52
N PHE A 128 -22.21 -8.90 -10.92
CA PHE A 128 -22.48 -10.29 -10.56
C PHE A 128 -21.91 -10.70 -9.19
N ALA A 129 -21.14 -9.82 -8.53
CA ALA A 129 -20.66 -10.07 -7.18
C ALA A 129 -21.84 -10.11 -6.19
N SER A 130 -21.83 -11.13 -5.34
CA SER A 130 -22.78 -11.29 -4.26
C SER A 130 -22.64 -10.16 -3.24
N GLY A 131 -23.71 -9.91 -2.47
CA GLY A 131 -23.66 -8.91 -1.39
C GLY A 131 -22.51 -9.17 -0.40
N LYS A 132 -22.24 -10.44 -0.09
CA LYS A 132 -21.18 -10.86 0.82
C LYS A 132 -19.78 -10.55 0.27
N GLU A 133 -19.53 -10.85 -1.01
CA GLU A 133 -18.24 -10.53 -1.65
C GLU A 133 -18.01 -9.02 -1.71
N VAL A 134 -19.05 -8.25 -2.02
CA VAL A 134 -19.00 -6.78 -2.00
C VAL A 134 -18.66 -6.29 -0.60
N ASP A 135 -19.37 -6.76 0.43
CA ASP A 135 -19.09 -6.36 1.81
C ASP A 135 -17.69 -6.75 2.26
N TYR A 136 -17.20 -7.92 1.87
CA TYR A 136 -15.84 -8.35 2.13
C TYR A 136 -14.81 -7.39 1.53
N ILE A 137 -14.96 -7.01 0.25
CA ILE A 137 -14.06 -6.06 -0.41
C ILE A 137 -14.09 -4.70 0.27
N LEU A 138 -15.29 -4.18 0.61
CA LEU A 138 -15.41 -2.89 1.28
C LEU A 138 -14.81 -2.93 2.70
N ASN A 139 -15.01 -4.00 3.45
CA ASN A 139 -14.42 -4.19 4.77
C ASN A 139 -12.88 -4.24 4.71
N ALA A 140 -12.32 -4.93 3.70
CA ALA A 140 -10.87 -5.01 3.49
C ALA A 140 -10.27 -3.63 3.16
N VAL A 141 -10.94 -2.86 2.29
CA VAL A 141 -10.51 -1.49 1.95
C VAL A 141 -10.58 -0.56 3.17
N GLU A 142 -11.65 -0.64 3.96
CA GLU A 142 -11.80 0.14 5.20
C GLU A 142 -10.75 -0.23 6.26
N PHE A 143 -10.44 -1.52 6.40
CA PHE A 143 -9.38 -1.98 7.28
C PHE A 143 -8.04 -1.36 6.90
N ILE A 144 -7.66 -1.39 5.62
CA ILE A 144 -6.38 -0.80 5.17
C ILE A 144 -6.38 0.72 5.32
N ALA A 145 -7.52 1.38 5.10
CA ALA A 145 -7.66 2.81 5.32
C ALA A 145 -7.44 3.21 6.79
N THR A 146 -7.75 2.32 7.72
CA THR A 146 -7.67 2.57 9.17
C THR A 146 -6.32 2.12 9.75
N ASP A 147 -5.92 0.88 9.47
CA ASP A 147 -4.81 0.19 10.12
C ASP A 147 -3.67 -0.21 9.17
N GLY A 148 -3.85 -0.04 7.86
CA GLY A 148 -2.89 -0.49 6.85
C GLY A 148 -1.49 0.14 6.99
N TRP A 149 -1.41 1.35 7.53
CA TRP A 149 -0.14 2.04 7.79
C TRP A 149 0.74 1.31 8.82
N LYS A 150 0.15 0.56 9.75
CA LYS A 150 0.90 -0.24 10.74
C LYS A 150 1.72 -1.32 10.06
N PHE A 151 1.20 -1.88 8.96
CA PHE A 151 1.84 -2.98 8.24
C PHE A 151 3.10 -2.53 7.49
N LEU A 152 3.30 -1.24 7.22
CA LEU A 152 4.49 -0.75 6.52
C LEU A 152 5.80 -1.26 7.14
N SER A 153 5.88 -1.41 8.46
CA SER A 153 7.07 -1.95 9.14
C SER A 153 7.40 -3.38 8.74
N LEU A 154 6.41 -4.18 8.34
CA LEU A 154 6.56 -5.57 7.92
C LEU A 154 7.02 -5.72 6.46
N TYR A 155 7.05 -4.63 5.71
CA TYR A 155 7.42 -4.60 4.30
C TYR A 155 8.68 -3.77 4.07
N THR A 156 9.40 -4.10 3.02
CA THR A 156 10.50 -3.31 2.44
C THR A 156 10.15 -2.91 1.02
N TYR A 157 10.87 -1.95 0.47
CA TYR A 157 10.62 -1.43 -0.87
C TYR A 157 11.91 -1.31 -1.68
N ASN A 158 11.79 -1.36 -3.01
CA ASN A 158 12.86 -1.03 -3.93
C ASN A 158 12.61 0.37 -4.53
N PRO A 159 13.47 1.38 -4.26
CA PRO A 159 13.32 2.72 -4.83
C PRO A 159 13.28 2.77 -6.36
N GLU A 160 14.10 1.94 -7.02
CA GLU A 160 14.28 1.95 -8.47
C GLU A 160 13.10 1.35 -9.21
N THR A 161 12.37 0.42 -8.59
CA THR A 161 11.31 -0.35 -9.25
C THR A 161 9.93 -0.14 -8.64
N ALA A 162 9.84 0.58 -7.52
CA ALA A 162 8.63 0.79 -6.73
C ALA A 162 7.96 -0.51 -6.22
N VAL A 163 8.68 -1.62 -6.21
CA VAL A 163 8.17 -2.92 -5.73
C VAL A 163 8.24 -2.97 -4.21
N TRP A 164 7.17 -3.44 -3.60
CA TRP A 164 7.07 -3.69 -2.16
C TRP A 164 7.11 -5.20 -1.92
N ARG A 165 7.84 -5.63 -0.88
CA ARG A 165 7.96 -7.04 -0.50
C ARG A 165 7.89 -7.20 1.01
N ALA A 166 7.37 -8.32 1.44
CA ALA A 166 7.45 -8.73 2.83
C ALA A 166 8.90 -8.82 3.31
N ARG A 167 9.14 -8.44 4.56
CA ARG A 167 10.41 -8.76 5.23
C ARG A 167 10.39 -10.22 5.66
N SER A 168 10.97 -11.10 4.86
CA SER A 168 11.26 -12.48 5.27
C SER A 168 12.70 -12.63 5.76
N LYS A 169 12.94 -13.61 6.65
CA LYS A 169 14.29 -13.92 7.18
C LYS A 169 15.28 -14.35 6.08
N SER A 170 14.77 -14.82 4.94
CA SER A 170 15.58 -15.31 3.81
C SER A 170 15.79 -14.28 2.70
N SER A 171 15.03 -13.18 2.69
CA SER A 171 14.94 -12.28 1.53
C SER A 171 15.88 -11.06 1.57
N GLN A 172 16.81 -11.00 2.52
CA GLN A 172 17.77 -9.89 2.62
C GLN A 172 18.75 -9.81 1.43
N ASN A 173 18.86 -10.85 0.60
CA ASN A 173 19.87 -10.92 -0.46
C ASN A 173 19.35 -10.85 -1.91
N ASN A 174 18.04 -10.92 -2.17
CA ASN A 174 17.51 -11.04 -3.54
C ASN A 174 16.40 -10.01 -3.88
N LEU A 175 16.71 -8.71 -3.83
CA LEU A 175 15.79 -7.68 -4.34
C LEU A 175 15.66 -7.68 -5.88
N SER A 176 16.52 -8.42 -6.59
CA SER A 176 16.68 -8.42 -8.06
C SER A 176 16.01 -9.57 -8.81
N GLN A 177 15.47 -10.59 -8.14
CA GLN A 177 14.87 -11.75 -8.83
C GLN A 177 13.40 -11.51 -9.17
N TYR A 178 13.18 -10.98 -10.36
CA TYR A 178 11.93 -11.16 -11.08
C TYR A 178 11.91 -12.55 -11.70
N HIS A 179 10.82 -13.31 -11.51
CA HIS A 179 10.53 -14.46 -12.38
C HIS A 179 10.26 -13.90 -13.78
N SER A 180 11.28 -13.90 -14.62
CA SER A 180 11.13 -13.44 -16.00
C SER A 180 10.32 -14.46 -16.76
N LEU A 181 9.49 -14.03 -17.71
CA LEU A 181 8.89 -14.95 -18.67
C LEU A 181 9.94 -15.77 -19.44
N ARG A 182 11.21 -15.33 -19.44
CA ARG A 182 12.36 -16.08 -19.97
C ARG A 182 12.74 -17.31 -19.15
N MET A 183 12.24 -17.44 -17.92
CA MET A 183 12.47 -18.60 -17.04
C MET A 183 11.43 -19.70 -17.26
N ILE A 184 10.39 -19.42 -18.06
CA ILE A 184 9.37 -20.38 -18.44
C ILE A 184 9.80 -21.05 -19.74
N SER A 185 9.92 -22.37 -19.72
CA SER A 185 10.17 -23.21 -20.88
C SER A 185 8.90 -23.94 -21.29
N TYR A 186 8.77 -24.20 -22.60
CA TYR A 186 7.75 -25.08 -23.17
C TYR A 186 8.38 -26.27 -23.91
N THR A 187 9.64 -26.60 -23.61
CA THR A 187 10.42 -27.64 -24.29
C THR A 187 9.76 -29.02 -24.26
N THR A 188 8.95 -29.31 -23.24
CA THR A 188 8.24 -30.57 -23.08
C THR A 188 6.76 -30.53 -23.51
N GLY A 189 6.29 -29.39 -24.03
CA GLY A 189 4.87 -29.16 -24.37
C GLY A 189 4.00 -28.79 -23.17
N THR A 190 4.57 -28.72 -21.96
CA THR A 190 3.95 -28.17 -20.75
C THR A 190 4.70 -26.92 -20.30
N MET A 191 4.02 -26.03 -19.57
CA MET A 191 4.66 -24.87 -18.96
C MET A 191 5.57 -25.36 -17.82
N GLU A 192 6.88 -25.30 -18.03
CA GLU A 192 7.90 -25.67 -17.04
C GLU A 192 8.64 -24.43 -16.58
N GLU A 193 8.68 -24.21 -15.26
CA GLU A 193 9.50 -23.17 -14.67
C GLU A 193 10.82 -23.79 -14.19
N ASN A 194 11.96 -23.28 -14.67
CA ASN A 194 13.28 -23.77 -14.22
C ASN A 194 13.57 -23.25 -12.80
N LEU A 195 12.98 -23.92 -11.81
CA LEU A 195 13.12 -23.60 -10.38
C LEU A 195 14.36 -24.28 -9.78
N GLU A 196 15.56 -23.93 -10.24
CA GLU A 196 16.74 -24.15 -9.41
C GLU A 196 16.77 -23.06 -8.31
N GLN A 197 16.28 -23.45 -7.13
CA GLN A 197 16.29 -22.73 -5.84
C GLN A 197 15.20 -21.67 -5.64
N GLN A 198 14.20 -21.96 -4.78
CA GLN A 198 13.96 -21.30 -3.48
C GLN A 198 12.52 -21.54 -2.95
N GLN A 199 12.40 -22.26 -1.83
CA GLN A 199 11.18 -22.36 -1.01
C GLN A 199 10.95 -21.10 -0.15
N ASN A 200 10.94 -19.91 -0.75
CA ASN A 200 10.75 -18.67 0.00
C ASN A 200 9.27 -18.28 -0.02
N SER A 201 8.62 -18.32 1.14
CA SER A 201 7.32 -17.65 1.29
C SER A 201 7.55 -16.13 1.27
N ASP A 202 6.98 -15.47 0.26
CA ASP A 202 6.96 -14.00 0.12
C ASP A 202 5.98 -13.33 1.11
N THR A 203 5.45 -14.08 2.08
CA THR A 203 4.57 -13.56 3.12
C THR A 203 5.36 -13.12 4.36
N PRO A 204 5.01 -11.98 4.98
CA PRO A 204 5.69 -11.56 6.20
C PRO A 204 5.56 -12.62 7.29
N PRO A 205 6.53 -12.76 8.21
CA PRO A 205 6.53 -13.81 9.23
C PRO A 205 5.28 -13.77 10.14
N LEU A 206 4.67 -12.59 10.34
CA LEU A 206 3.42 -12.43 11.08
C LEU A 206 2.16 -12.78 10.27
N ILE A 207 2.26 -12.86 8.93
CA ILE A 207 1.19 -13.15 7.98
C ILE A 207 1.42 -14.58 7.45
N THR A 208 1.48 -15.56 8.34
CA THR A 208 1.73 -16.97 7.96
C THR A 208 0.54 -17.88 8.23
N ASN A 209 -0.46 -17.42 8.98
CA ASN A 209 -1.63 -18.20 9.39
C ASN A 209 -2.91 -17.36 9.40
N ILE A 210 -3.25 -16.71 8.28
CA ILE A 210 -4.60 -16.16 8.12
C ILE A 210 -5.52 -17.35 7.85
N SER A 211 -6.47 -17.58 8.74
CA SER A 211 -7.49 -18.61 8.57
C SER A 211 -8.41 -18.25 7.39
N SER A 212 -8.90 -19.27 6.69
CA SER A 212 -9.86 -19.08 5.61
C SER A 212 -11.25 -18.62 6.10
N ASP A 213 -11.50 -18.67 7.41
CA ASP A 213 -12.83 -18.48 7.98
C ASP A 213 -13.19 -16.99 8.17
N ASP A 214 -12.26 -16.17 8.68
CA ASP A 214 -12.44 -14.71 8.79
C ASP A 214 -11.13 -13.91 8.63
N PRO A 215 -10.73 -13.62 7.39
CA PRO A 215 -9.50 -12.86 7.12
C PRO A 215 -9.48 -11.45 7.71
N ILE A 216 -10.65 -10.83 7.92
CA ILE A 216 -10.74 -9.46 8.45
C ILE A 216 -10.34 -9.45 9.93
N GLU A 217 -10.87 -10.37 10.71
CA GLU A 217 -10.53 -10.48 12.13
C GLU A 217 -9.07 -10.91 12.33
N ASP A 218 -8.56 -11.82 11.50
CA ASP A 218 -7.15 -12.19 11.53
C ASP A 218 -6.23 -11.00 11.23
N ALA A 219 -6.58 -10.16 10.25
CA ALA A 219 -5.85 -8.94 9.95
C ALA A 219 -5.87 -7.96 11.14
N ARG A 220 -6.99 -7.82 11.85
CA ARG A 220 -7.06 -7.02 13.09
C ARG A 220 -6.16 -7.58 14.19
N LEU A 221 -6.16 -8.90 14.39
CA LEU A 221 -5.30 -9.55 15.38
C LEU A 221 -3.81 -9.34 15.04
N ILE A 222 -3.44 -9.41 13.77
CA ILE A 222 -2.08 -9.12 13.32
C ILE A 222 -1.75 -7.65 13.58
N ALA A 223 -2.64 -6.71 13.22
CA ALA A 223 -2.44 -5.28 13.44
C ALA A 223 -2.18 -4.94 14.93
N ASN A 224 -2.83 -5.65 15.85
CA ASN A 224 -2.62 -5.49 17.29
C ASN A 224 -1.28 -6.07 17.78
N LYS A 225 -0.72 -7.06 17.09
CA LYS A 225 0.59 -7.67 17.41
C LYS A 225 1.77 -6.87 16.85
N ILE A 226 1.56 -6.09 15.78
CA ILE A 226 2.62 -5.31 15.12
C ILE A 226 3.40 -4.42 16.10
N PRO A 227 2.79 -3.63 17.00
CA PRO A 227 3.55 -2.71 17.84
C PRO A 227 4.59 -3.42 18.73
N LYS A 228 4.20 -4.55 19.32
CA LYS A 228 5.12 -5.39 20.11
C LYS A 228 6.24 -5.95 19.23
N TYR A 229 5.91 -6.48 18.05
CA TYR A 229 6.90 -7.02 17.12
C TYR A 229 7.92 -5.96 16.67
N VAL A 230 7.45 -4.77 16.31
CA VAL A 230 8.30 -3.64 15.89
C VAL A 230 9.21 -3.20 17.03
N TYR A 231 8.69 -3.12 18.26
CA TYR A 231 9.49 -2.79 19.43
C TYR A 231 10.63 -3.81 19.67
N GLU A 232 10.33 -5.10 19.58
CA GLU A 232 11.32 -6.17 19.78
C GLU A 232 12.35 -6.28 18.64
N ASN A 233 12.00 -5.85 17.42
CA ASN A 233 12.81 -6.02 16.22
C ASN A 233 13.34 -4.71 15.62
N ILE A 234 13.30 -3.59 16.34
CA ILE A 234 13.59 -2.26 15.78
C ILE A 234 14.95 -2.18 15.08
N CYS A 235 15.97 -2.88 15.60
CA CYS A 235 17.32 -2.87 15.04
C CYS A 235 17.46 -3.64 13.71
N SER A 236 16.58 -4.61 13.44
CA SER A 236 16.59 -5.42 12.21
C SER A 236 15.74 -4.82 11.10
N LEU A 237 14.85 -3.87 11.42
CA LEU A 237 14.00 -3.15 10.47
C LEU A 237 14.76 -1.99 9.82
N LYS A 238 15.80 -2.31 9.04
CA LYS A 238 16.54 -1.33 8.23
C LYS A 238 16.00 -1.29 6.79
N ASP A 239 15.85 -0.09 6.27
CA ASP A 239 15.44 0.16 4.88
C ASP A 239 16.61 0.62 4.03
N THR A 240 16.50 0.36 2.73
CA THR A 240 17.32 1.02 1.72
C THR A 240 17.08 2.53 1.82
N PRO A 241 18.13 3.36 2.01
CA PRO A 241 17.95 4.80 2.08
C PRO A 241 17.47 5.33 0.73
N LEU A 242 16.49 6.23 0.79
CA LEU A 242 16.04 6.99 -0.37
C LEU A 242 17.06 8.12 -0.61
N ASN A 243 17.98 7.91 -1.56
CA ASN A 243 19.02 8.89 -1.90
C ASN A 243 18.43 10.04 -2.74
N ILE A 244 17.65 10.90 -2.10
CA ILE A 244 17.03 12.08 -2.72
C ILE A 244 17.76 13.34 -2.26
N PRO A 245 18.19 14.22 -3.18
CA PRO A 245 18.73 15.53 -2.83
C PRO A 245 17.79 16.34 -1.93
N ASP A 246 18.34 17.09 -0.98
CA ASP A 246 17.54 17.86 0.00
C ASP A 246 16.48 18.76 -0.65
N LYS A 247 16.81 19.35 -1.81
CA LYS A 247 15.90 20.18 -2.62
C LYS A 247 14.59 19.50 -3.02
N TYR A 248 14.52 18.17 -2.98
CA TYR A 248 13.34 17.41 -3.42
C TYR A 248 12.65 16.60 -2.31
N LYS A 249 13.07 16.74 -1.05
CA LYS A 249 12.47 15.98 0.06
C LYS A 249 10.97 16.26 0.25
N ASP A 250 10.54 17.47 -0.04
CA ASP A 250 9.13 17.88 0.08
C ASP A 250 8.21 17.21 -0.96
N PHE A 251 8.78 16.62 -2.02
CA PHE A 251 8.01 15.92 -3.07
C PHE A 251 7.72 14.46 -2.72
N ILE A 252 8.22 13.95 -1.58
CA ILE A 252 7.95 12.60 -1.10
C ILE A 252 6.53 12.54 -0.53
N TRP A 253 5.58 12.18 -1.39
CA TRP A 253 4.15 12.15 -1.07
C TRP A 253 3.71 10.91 -0.27
N PHE A 254 4.56 9.87 -0.22
CA PHE A 254 4.24 8.57 0.37
C PHE A 254 5.02 8.27 1.65
N ALA A 255 4.41 7.45 2.51
CA ALA A 255 4.99 6.95 3.74
C ALA A 255 5.96 5.80 3.49
N ILE A 256 7.10 5.81 4.17
CA ILE A 256 8.06 4.70 4.23
C ILE A 256 8.09 4.08 5.63
N PRO A 257 8.59 2.85 5.81
CA PRO A 257 8.63 2.19 7.12
C PRO A 257 9.36 3.03 8.19
N LYS A 258 10.44 3.73 7.81
CA LYS A 258 11.12 4.71 8.68
C LYS A 258 10.20 5.82 9.25
N ASP A 259 9.18 6.24 8.51
CA ASP A 259 8.24 7.28 8.97
C ASP A 259 7.27 6.74 10.05
N VAL A 260 6.91 5.45 9.99
CA VAL A 260 5.91 4.86 10.88
C VAL A 260 6.50 4.17 12.11
N ILE A 261 7.71 3.62 12.03
CA ILE A 261 8.32 2.86 13.13
C ILE A 261 8.37 3.69 14.44
N PRO A 262 8.83 4.96 14.45
CA PRO A 262 8.83 5.75 15.68
C PRO A 262 7.43 5.96 16.26
N LYS A 263 6.43 6.17 15.40
CA LYS A 263 5.04 6.36 15.82
C LYS A 263 4.48 5.08 16.47
N ILE A 264 4.69 3.93 15.85
CA ILE A 264 4.27 2.62 16.39
C ILE A 264 4.89 2.37 17.77
N VAL A 265 6.18 2.69 17.93
CA VAL A 265 6.90 2.51 19.20
C VAL A 265 6.38 3.45 20.29
N ILE A 266 6.12 4.73 19.96
CA ILE A 266 5.54 5.70 20.90
C ILE A 266 4.16 5.24 21.35
N ASP A 267 3.30 4.82 20.41
CA ASP A 267 1.95 4.36 20.71
C ASP A 267 2.00 3.11 21.62
N PHE A 268 2.93 2.18 21.37
CA PHE A 268 3.14 1.02 22.23
C PHE A 268 3.64 1.40 23.64
N ALA A 269 4.61 2.31 23.73
CA ALA A 269 5.16 2.76 25.01
C ALA A 269 4.13 3.51 25.86
N GLN A 270 3.22 4.26 25.23
CA GLN A 270 2.12 4.95 25.92
C GLN A 270 1.06 3.98 26.48
N ILE A 271 0.82 2.85 25.80
CA ILE A 271 -0.04 1.77 26.34
C ILE A 271 0.57 1.15 27.61
N GLY A 272 1.91 1.18 27.72
CA GLY A 272 2.65 0.77 28.91
C GLY A 272 2.85 1.85 29.98
N SER A 273 2.21 3.03 29.85
CA SER A 273 2.33 4.11 30.84
C SER A 273 1.93 3.62 32.22
N THR A 274 2.94 3.37 33.03
CA THR A 274 2.85 2.93 34.40
C THR A 274 2.05 3.96 35.18
N THR A 275 1.01 3.53 35.90
CA THR A 275 0.45 4.37 36.95
C THR A 275 1.59 4.61 37.95
N VAL A 276 2.01 5.86 38.10
CA VAL A 276 2.91 6.24 39.20
C VAL A 276 2.26 5.75 40.50
N PRO A 277 2.95 4.93 41.32
CA PRO A 277 2.33 4.27 42.49
C PRO A 277 1.98 5.23 43.63
N PHE A 278 2.22 6.53 43.44
CA PHE A 278 1.96 7.59 44.41
C PHE A 278 1.36 8.80 43.72
N ARG A 279 0.37 9.42 44.36
CA ARG A 279 -0.11 10.77 44.05
C ARG A 279 0.58 11.74 45.02
N PRO A 280 1.34 12.74 44.54
CA PRO A 280 1.91 13.74 45.43
C PRO A 280 0.78 14.53 46.10
N ASN A 281 0.84 14.64 47.42
CA ASN A 281 -0.13 15.39 48.20
C ASN A 281 0.06 16.89 47.92
N ARG A 282 -0.92 17.54 47.28
CA ARG A 282 -0.97 19.00 47.20
C ARG A 282 -1.81 19.50 48.37
N ASP A 283 -1.19 19.52 49.54
CA ASP A 283 -1.59 20.36 50.67
C ASP A 283 -0.31 20.85 51.37
N ASN A 284 0.09 22.07 50.97
CA ASN A 284 0.68 23.14 51.77
C ASN A 284 1.15 24.27 50.84
#